data_AF-A0A124P5L2-F1
#
_entry.id   AF-A0A124P5L2-F1
#
_cell.length_a   1.000
_cell.length_b   1.000
_cell.length_c   1.000
_cell.angle_alpha   90.00
_cell.angle_beta   90.00
_cell.angle_gamma   90.00
#
_symmetry.space_group_name_H-M   'P 1'
#
loop_
_entity.id
_entity.type
_entity.pdbx_description
1 polymer ?
#
loop_
_entity_poly.entity_id
_entity_poly.type
_entity_poly.pdbx_seq_one_letter_code
_entity_poly.pdbx_strand_id
1 'polypeptide(L)' 'MVPSKFVIGDLDLTYHMSGMKEYIHDGGFVKDVPLLEQVVVMEGAAHFINQEKPDEINHHIFQFLQKF' A
#
# COMPACT_ATOMS: atom_id res chain seq x y z
N MET A 1 -3.36 -3.61 -18.65
CA MET A 1 -2.91 -3.86 -17.26
C MET A 1 -2.11 -2.65 -16.81
N VAL A 2 -2.20 -2.25 -15.53
CA VAL A 2 -1.55 -1.04 -15.00
C VAL A 2 -0.62 -1.43 -13.85
N PRO A 3 0.69 -1.12 -13.90
CA PRO A 3 1.57 -1.30 -12.76
C PRO A 3 1.05 -0.52 -11.55
N SER A 4 1.03 -1.15 -10.38
CA SER A 4 0.42 -0.55 -9.19
C SER A 4 1.30 -0.72 -7.97
N LYS A 5 1.31 0.29 -7.09
CA LYS A 5 1.93 0.25 -5.77
C LYS A 5 0.90 0.59 -4.72
N PHE A 6 0.79 -0.26 -3.70
CA PHE A 6 -0.13 -0.07 -2.59
C PHE A 6 0.66 0.18 -1.30
N VAL A 7 0.32 1.27 -0.61
CA VAL A 7 0.93 1.70 0.64
C VAL A 7 -0.19 1.98 1.63
N ILE A 8 -0.12 1.42 2.83
CA ILE A 8 -1.14 1.56 3.87
C ILE A 8 -0.49 1.69 5.25
N GLY A 9 -1.11 2.42 6.17
CA GLY A 9 -0.70 2.48 7.57
C GLY A 9 -1.08 1.21 8.34
N ASP A 10 -0.23 0.75 9.25
CA ASP A 10 -0.53 -0.40 10.11
C ASP A 10 -1.68 -0.16 11.09
N LEU A 11 -1.99 1.11 11.40
CA LEU A 11 -3.12 1.55 12.22
C LEU A 11 -4.33 2.03 11.39
N ASP A 12 -4.28 1.92 10.06
CA ASP A 12 -5.38 2.35 9.20
C ASP A 12 -6.64 1.51 9.46
N LEU A 13 -7.77 2.16 9.74
CA LEU A 13 -9.05 1.47 9.99
C LEU A 13 -9.45 0.53 8.85
N THR A 14 -9.14 0.89 7.61
CA THR A 14 -9.46 0.10 6.41
C THR A 14 -8.59 -1.16 6.36
N TYR A 15 -7.35 -1.10 6.83
CA TYR A 15 -6.46 -2.26 6.94
C TYR A 15 -6.97 -3.28 7.97
N HIS A 16 -7.78 -2.86 8.95
CA HIS A 16 -8.37 -3.73 9.97
C HIS A 16 -9.85 -4.06 9.72
N MET A 17 -10.41 -3.68 8.56
CA MET A 17 -11.73 -4.17 8.16
C MET A 17 -11.71 -5.69 7.97
N SER A 18 -12.81 -6.35 8.32
CA SER A 18 -12.95 -7.81 8.22
C SER A 18 -12.55 -8.33 6.84
N GLY A 19 -11.58 -9.24 6.78
CA GLY A 19 -11.11 -9.86 5.53
C GLY A 19 -10.08 -9.05 4.74
N MET A 20 -9.76 -7.82 5.13
CA MET A 20 -8.90 -6.95 4.33
C MET A 20 -7.44 -7.41 4.35
N LYS A 21 -6.92 -7.86 5.50
CA LYS A 21 -5.54 -8.36 5.60
C LYS A 21 -5.36 -9.63 4.81
N GLU A 22 -6.32 -10.55 4.91
CA GLU A 22 -6.35 -11.80 4.15
C GLU A 22 -6.42 -11.50 2.64
N TYR A 23 -7.27 -10.54 2.22
CA TYR A 23 -7.33 -10.14 0.81
C TYR A 23 -5.99 -9.58 0.31
N ILE A 24 -5.38 -8.67 1.07
CA ILE A 24 -4.12 -8.00 0.72
C ILE A 24 -2.95 -8.99 0.67
N HIS A 25 -2.84 -9.90 1.64
CA HIS A 25 -1.64 -10.73 1.83
C HIS A 25 -1.76 -12.17 1.34
N ASP A 26 -2.97 -12.76 1.31
CA ASP A 26 -3.17 -14.18 0.97
C ASP A 26 -3.50 -14.39 -0.52
N GLY A 27 -3.13 -13.43 -1.36
CA GLY A 27 -3.15 -13.56 -2.82
C GLY A 27 -4.43 -13.12 -3.52
N GLY A 28 -5.47 -12.71 -2.79
CA GLY A 28 -6.69 -12.13 -3.39
C GLY A 28 -6.37 -10.85 -4.17
N PHE A 29 -5.59 -9.96 -3.58
CA PHE A 29 -5.28 -8.66 -4.17
C PHE A 29 -4.37 -8.77 -5.39
N VAL A 30 -3.32 -9.59 -5.35
CA VAL A 30 -2.43 -9.79 -6.51
C VAL A 30 -3.13 -10.53 -7.66
N LYS A 31 -4.14 -11.37 -7.35
CA LYS A 31 -4.96 -12.02 -8.38
C LYS A 31 -5.77 -10.99 -9.17
N ASP A 32 -6.34 -9.99 -8.50
CA ASP A 32 -7.15 -8.94 -9.12
C ASP A 32 -6.31 -7.79 -9.71
N VAL A 33 -5.10 -7.57 -9.16
CA VAL A 33 -4.11 -6.58 -9.63
C VAL A 33 -2.80 -7.29 -9.99
N PRO A 34 -2.68 -7.92 -11.18
CA PRO A 34 -1.56 -8.80 -11.52
C PRO A 34 -0.18 -8.13 -11.61
N LEU A 35 -0.13 -6.79 -11.68
CA LEU A 35 1.10 -5.99 -11.72
C LEU A 35 1.31 -5.19 -10.42
N LEU A 36 0.74 -5.67 -9.32
CA LEU A 36 0.95 -5.10 -7.99
C LEU A 36 2.38 -5.37 -7.50
N GLU A 37 3.13 -4.32 -7.18
CA GLU A 37 4.40 -4.46 -6.45
C GLU A 37 4.16 -4.90 -5.00
N GLN A 38 5.23 -5.33 -4.31
CA GLN A 38 5.13 -5.71 -2.91
C GLN A 38 4.42 -4.62 -2.08
N VAL A 39 3.39 -5.04 -1.35
CA VAL A 39 2.61 -4.17 -0.45
C VAL A 39 3.52 -3.57 0.61
N VAL A 40 3.38 -2.27 0.83
CA VAL A 40 4.07 -1.55 1.91
C VAL A 40 3.09 -1.28 3.04
N VAL A 41 3.41 -1.80 4.23
CA VAL A 41 2.68 -1.50 5.48
C VAL A 41 3.57 -0.58 6.32
N MET A 42 3.12 0.64 6.56
CA MET A 42 3.88 1.66 7.29
C MET A 42 3.64 1.52 8.79
N GLU A 43 4.67 1.16 9.54
CA GLU A 43 4.63 1.03 10.99
C GLU A 43 4.35 2.37 11.68
N GLY A 44 3.42 2.38 12.65
CA GLY A 44 3.05 3.55 13.42
C GLY A 44 2.36 4.65 12.60
N ALA A 45 1.67 4.28 11.52
CA ALA A 45 0.90 5.23 10.71
C ALA A 45 -0.57 4.80 10.60
N ALA A 46 -1.48 5.76 10.70
CA ALA A 46 -2.92 5.54 10.60
C ALA A 46 -3.42 5.82 9.17
N HIS A 47 -4.60 6.43 9.04
CA HIS A 47 -5.28 6.57 7.76
C HIS A 47 -4.67 7.62 6.82
N PHE A 48 -4.09 8.69 7.37
CA PHE A 48 -3.61 9.84 6.59
C PHE A 48 -2.10 9.80 6.36
N ILE A 49 -1.58 8.66 5.87
CA ILE A 49 -0.13 8.39 5.71
C ILE A 49 0.61 9.46 4.90
N ASN A 50 -0.05 10.11 3.95
CA ASN A 50 0.52 11.19 3.14
C ASN A 50 0.74 12.50 3.89
N GLN A 51 0.09 12.69 5.04
CA GLN A 51 0.30 13.82 5.95
C GLN A 51 1.12 13.43 7.17
N GLU A 52 0.94 12.20 7.66
CA GLU A 52 1.65 11.67 8.83
C GLU A 52 3.12 11.33 8.54
N LYS A 53 3.39 10.78 7.34
CA LYS A 53 4.72 10.40 6.87
C LYS A 53 4.99 10.91 5.45
N PRO A 54 4.96 12.24 5.24
CA PRO A 54 4.99 12.85 3.92
C PRO A 54 6.27 12.51 3.14
N ASP A 55 7.43 12.49 3.80
CA ASP A 55 8.71 12.21 3.14
C ASP A 55 8.81 10.76 2.65
N GLU A 56 8.36 9.80 3.46
CA GLU A 56 8.34 8.38 3.07
C GLU A 56 7.38 8.15 1.89
N ILE A 57 6.20 8.77 1.92
CA ILE A 57 5.23 8.69 0.82
C ILE A 57 5.77 9.33 -0.47
N ASN A 58 6.35 10.53 -0.38
CA ASN A 58 6.96 11.21 -1.52
C ASN A 58 8.07 10.35 -2.13
N HIS A 59 8.90 9.72 -1.29
CA HIS A 59 9.95 8.81 -1.73
C HIS A 59 9.39 7.59 -2.46
N HIS A 60 8.34 6.96 -1.91
CA HIS A 60 7.69 5.82 -2.54
C HIS A 60 7.06 6.14 -3.90
N ILE A 61 6.44 7.32 -4.03
CA ILE A 61 5.86 7.80 -5.30
C ILE A 61 6.98 8.01 -6.33
N PHE A 62 8.02 8.76 -5.95
CA PHE A 62 9.14 9.07 -6.85
C PHE A 62 9.83 7.81 -7.35
N GLN A 63 10.19 6.88 -6.45
CA GLN A 63 10.83 5.62 -6.81
C GLN A 63 9.97 4.73 -7.71
N PHE A 64 8.65 4.72 -7.50
CA PHE A 64 7.76 3.91 -8.31
C PHE A 64 7.65 4.47 -9.73
N LEU A 65 7.45 5.79 -9.87
CA LEU A 65 7.32 6.44 -11.17
C LEU A 65 8.61 6.42 -11.98
N GLN A 66 9.79 6.46 -11.35
CA GLN A 66 11.09 6.36 -12.05
C GLN A 66 11.37 5.01 -12.73
N LYS A 67 10.55 3.98 -12.51
CA LYS A 67 10.69 2.68 -13.18
C LYS A 67 10.20 2.70 -14.62
N PHE A 68 9.57 3.78 -15.05
CA PHE A 68 8.94 3.98 -16.37
C PHE A 68 9.49 5.24 -17.03
#